data_AF-A0A920BIZ5-F1
#
_entry.id   AF-A0A920BIZ5-F1
#
_cell.length_a   1.000
_cell.length_b   1.000
_cell.length_c   1.000
_cell.angle_alpha   90.00
_cell.angle_beta   90.00
_cell.angle_gamma   90.00
#
_symmetry.space_group_name_H-M   'P 1'
#
loop_
_entity.id
_entity.type
_entity.pdbx_description
1 polymer ?
#
loop_
_entity_poly.entity_id
_entity_poly.type
_entity_poly.pdbx_seq_one_letter_code
_entity_poly.pdbx_strand_id
1 'polypeptide(L)'
;MVVMKGINDDEILDFVEFGREKRVTVRFIEFMPLDADEEWSNDRVMSLTEILKLISAHHEIVPMQRGNAPAARWKYTDGAGEIGVIATVTEAFCESCDRIRLTADGKFETVSLL
;
A
#
# COMPACT_ATOMS: atom_id res chain seq x y z
N MET A 1 -4.30 -4.85 -2.06
CA MET A 1 -3.37 -5.82 -2.64
C MET A 1 -1.95 -5.45 -2.23
N VAL A 2 -1.10 -6.46 -2.01
CA VAL A 2 0.36 -6.26 -1.99
C VAL A 2 0.82 -6.24 -3.45
N VAL A 3 1.59 -5.23 -3.82
CA VAL A 3 2.05 -5.02 -5.20
C VAL A 3 3.48 -5.52 -5.33
N MET A 4 3.68 -6.48 -6.24
CA MET A 4 4.97 -7.05 -6.59
C MET A 4 5.23 -6.83 -8.08
N LYS A 5 6.30 -6.09 -8.38
CA LYS A 5 6.71 -5.77 -9.75
C LYS A 5 7.06 -7.04 -10.52
N GLY A 6 6.54 -7.15 -11.73
CA GLY A 6 6.68 -8.32 -12.61
C GLY A 6 5.85 -9.55 -12.18
N ILE A 7 4.96 -9.42 -11.19
CA ILE A 7 4.10 -10.54 -10.73
C ILE A 7 2.62 -10.19 -10.80
N ASN A 8 2.22 -9.06 -10.23
CA ASN A 8 0.80 -8.64 -10.20
C ASN A 8 0.63 -7.11 -10.31
N ASP A 9 1.66 -6.40 -10.74
CA ASP A 9 1.63 -4.96 -10.98
C ASP A 9 0.76 -4.57 -12.18
N ASP A 10 0.53 -5.51 -13.10
CA ASP A 10 -0.42 -5.37 -14.21
C ASP A 10 -1.89 -5.35 -13.75
N GLU A 11 -2.22 -5.97 -12.60
CA GLU A 11 -3.57 -5.98 -12.04
C GLU A 11 -3.99 -4.67 -11.36
N ILE A 12 -3.08 -3.68 -11.22
CA ILE A 12 -3.35 -2.44 -10.47
C ILE A 12 -4.58 -1.71 -11.03
N LEU A 13 -4.67 -1.58 -12.35
CA LEU A 13 -5.77 -0.87 -12.99
C LEU A 13 -7.09 -1.64 -12.88
N ASP A 14 -7.04 -2.98 -12.93
CA ASP A 14 -8.23 -3.81 -12.74
C ASP A 14 -8.81 -3.63 -11.32
N PHE A 15 -7.95 -3.56 -10.31
CA PHE A 15 -8.37 -3.26 -8.94
C PHE A 15 -8.85 -1.81 -8.77
N VAL A 16 -8.29 -0.85 -9.49
CA VAL A 16 -8.81 0.53 -9.54
C VAL A 16 -10.23 0.55 -10.07
N GLU A 17 -10.49 -0.09 -11.22
CA GLU A 17 -11.84 -0.17 -11.80
C GLU A 17 -12.80 -0.92 -10.89
N PHE A 18 -12.37 -2.04 -10.31
CA PHE A 18 -13.16 -2.79 -9.35
C PHE A 18 -13.55 -1.91 -8.14
N GLY A 19 -12.60 -1.16 -7.59
CA GLY A 19 -12.84 -0.24 -6.49
C GLY A 19 -13.87 0.85 -6.83
N ARG A 20 -13.71 1.44 -8.02
CA ARG A 20 -14.62 2.46 -8.56
C ARG A 20 -16.02 1.90 -8.78
N GLU A 21 -16.14 0.73 -9.41
CA GLU A 21 -17.43 0.08 -9.72
C GLU A 21 -18.17 -0.36 -8.44
N LYS A 22 -17.48 -1.02 -7.51
CA LYS A 22 -18.08 -1.56 -6.28
C LYS A 22 -18.16 -0.53 -5.16
N ARG A 23 -17.66 0.69 -5.36
CA ARG A 23 -17.57 1.75 -4.35
C ARG A 23 -16.82 1.29 -3.09
N VAL A 24 -15.71 0.60 -3.29
CA VAL A 24 -14.82 0.14 -2.22
C VAL A 24 -13.44 0.76 -2.35
N THR A 25 -12.85 1.14 -1.23
CA THR A 25 -11.49 1.69 -1.20
C THR A 25 -10.48 0.55 -1.31
N VAL A 26 -9.78 0.49 -2.45
CA VAL A 26 -8.65 -0.42 -2.61
C VAL A 26 -7.40 0.20 -2.00
N ARG A 27 -6.65 -0.60 -1.24
CA ARG A 27 -5.34 -0.23 -0.70
C ARG A 27 -4.24 -1.03 -1.37
N PHE A 28 -3.30 -0.33 -1.98
CA PHE A 28 -2.06 -0.89 -2.50
C PHE A 28 -1.01 -0.84 -1.41
N ILE A 29 -0.27 -1.92 -1.23
CA ILE A 29 0.77 -2.04 -0.20
C ILE A 29 2.05 -2.38 -0.94
N GLU A 30 3.10 -1.59 -0.71
CA GLU A 30 4.42 -1.93 -1.25
C GLU A 30 4.83 -3.32 -0.75
N PHE A 31 5.40 -4.12 -1.65
CA PHE A 31 6.03 -5.35 -1.21
C PHE A 31 7.24 -5.02 -0.31
N MET A 32 7.27 -5.61 0.88
CA MET A 32 8.39 -5.49 1.82
C MET A 32 9.20 -6.79 1.74
N PRO A 33 10.43 -6.77 1.19
CA PRO A 33 11.33 -7.91 1.27
C PRO A 33 11.75 -8.05 2.74
N LEU A 34 11.34 -9.16 3.38
CA LEU A 34 11.79 -9.51 4.72
C LEU A 34 12.96 -10.49 4.55
N ASP A 35 14.16 -10.04 4.93
CA ASP A 35 15.39 -10.82 4.81
C ASP A 35 15.36 -12.04 5.75
N ALA A 36 15.03 -13.20 5.19
CA ALA A 36 15.41 -14.49 5.75
C ALA A 36 16.44 -15.23 4.86
N ASP A 37 16.46 -14.97 3.53
CA ASP A 37 17.24 -15.77 2.57
C ASP A 37 17.99 -14.94 1.49
N GLU A 38 18.10 -13.61 1.58
CA GLU A 38 18.67 -12.71 0.53
C GLU A 38 18.03 -12.86 -0.89
N GLU A 39 17.05 -13.75 -1.08
CA GLU A 39 16.39 -14.01 -2.37
C GLU A 39 15.45 -12.88 -2.84
N TRP A 40 15.02 -12.01 -1.93
CA TRP A 40 14.01 -11.00 -2.21
C TRP A 40 14.65 -9.63 -2.49
N SER A 41 15.03 -9.43 -3.75
CA SER A 41 15.58 -8.17 -4.25
C SER A 41 14.56 -7.01 -4.24
N ASN A 42 15.07 -5.80 -3.99
CA ASN A 42 14.35 -4.54 -4.20
C ASN A 42 13.79 -4.37 -5.63
N ASP A 43 14.25 -5.16 -6.60
CA ASP A 43 13.74 -5.17 -7.97
C ASP A 43 12.24 -5.49 -8.06
N ARG A 44 11.68 -6.14 -7.04
CA ARG A 44 10.24 -6.48 -6.97
C ARG A 44 9.40 -5.39 -6.29
N VAL A 45 10.02 -4.36 -5.72
CA VAL A 45 9.30 -3.26 -5.08
C VAL A 45 8.77 -2.33 -6.17
N MET A 46 7.46 -2.10 -6.15
CA MET A 46 6.83 -1.01 -6.90
C MET A 46 6.50 0.11 -5.92
N SER A 47 7.17 1.24 -6.06
CA SER A 47 7.04 2.36 -5.13
C SER A 47 5.66 3.02 -5.17
N LEU A 48 5.30 3.71 -4.10
CA LEU A 48 4.13 4.60 -4.05
C LEU A 48 4.08 5.54 -5.26
N THR A 49 5.21 6.14 -5.62
CA THR A 49 5.30 7.05 -6.76
C THR A 49 5.00 6.34 -8.09
N GLU A 50 5.53 5.13 -8.30
CA GLU A 50 5.24 4.33 -9.49
C GLU A 50 3.75 3.94 -9.56
N ILE A 51 3.17 3.49 -8.44
CA ILE A 51 1.75 3.14 -8.34
C ILE A 51 0.88 4.35 -8.67
N LEU A 52 1.13 5.50 -8.04
CA LEU A 52 0.35 6.71 -8.29
C LEU A 52 0.53 7.20 -9.72
N LYS A 53 1.73 7.10 -10.30
CA LYS A 53 1.98 7.49 -11.69
C LYS A 53 1.15 6.65 -12.66
N LEU A 54 1.10 5.33 -12.45
CA LEU A 54 0.28 4.43 -13.25
C LEU A 54 -1.21 4.80 -13.15
N ILE A 55 -1.72 4.98 -11.95
CA ILE A 55 -3.15 5.31 -11.73
C ILE A 55 -3.47 6.69 -12.32
N SER A 56 -2.60 7.67 -12.11
CA SER A 56 -2.78 9.06 -12.57
C SER A 56 -2.74 9.20 -14.10
N ALA A 57 -2.17 8.23 -14.81
CA ALA A 57 -2.19 8.19 -16.27
C ALA A 57 -3.58 7.82 -16.83
N HIS A 58 -4.44 7.19 -16.02
CA HIS A 58 -5.78 6.75 -16.41
C HIS A 58 -6.90 7.53 -15.71
N HIS A 59 -6.67 7.97 -14.47
CA HIS A 59 -7.65 8.65 -13.63
C HIS A 59 -7.06 9.85 -12.93
N GLU A 60 -7.79 10.96 -12.93
CA GLU A 60 -7.36 12.13 -12.15
C GLU A 60 -7.65 11.90 -10.67
N ILE A 61 -6.58 11.94 -9.87
CA ILE A 61 -6.61 11.74 -8.42
C ILE A 61 -5.95 12.91 -7.69
N VAL A 62 -6.48 13.25 -6.53
CA VAL A 62 -5.92 14.31 -5.68
C VAL A 62 -5.66 13.80 -4.27
N PRO A 63 -4.53 14.19 -3.64
CA PRO A 63 -4.19 13.74 -2.30
C PRO A 63 -5.22 14.23 -1.28
N MET A 64 -5.43 13.42 -0.24
CA MET A 64 -6.27 13.74 0.91
C MET A 64 -5.41 14.00 2.14
N GLN A 65 -5.97 14.69 3.13
CA GLN A 65 -5.28 14.93 4.39
C GLN A 65 -4.89 13.61 5.06
N ARG A 66 -3.61 13.49 5.40
CA ARG A 66 -3.06 12.34 6.11
C ARG A 66 -3.46 12.41 7.59
N GLY A 67 -4.00 11.30 8.09
CA GLY A 67 -4.19 11.09 9.53
C GLY A 67 -3.14 10.12 10.08
N ASN A 68 -3.40 9.49 11.23
CA ASN A 68 -2.50 8.50 11.83
C ASN A 68 -2.55 7.12 11.14
N ALA A 69 -3.42 6.95 10.13
CA ALA A 69 -3.50 5.71 9.38
C ALA A 69 -2.24 5.53 8.49
N PRO A 70 -1.67 4.31 8.41
CA PRO A 70 -0.50 4.05 7.57
C PRO A 70 -0.70 4.38 6.09
N ALA A 71 -1.93 4.22 5.59
CA ALA A 71 -2.25 4.49 4.20
C ALA A 71 -2.35 5.99 3.94
N ALA A 72 -1.49 6.50 3.06
CA ALA A 72 -1.76 7.76 2.37
C ALA A 72 -2.95 7.55 1.42
N ARG A 73 -3.78 8.59 1.22
CA ARG A 73 -5.06 8.46 0.50
C ARG A 73 -5.20 9.50 -0.60
N TRP A 74 -5.83 9.08 -1.69
CA TRP A 74 -6.17 9.93 -2.82
C TRP A 74 -7.62 9.70 -3.22
N LYS A 75 -8.35 10.78 -3.53
CA LYS A 75 -9.71 10.72 -4.05
C LYS A 75 -9.72 10.95 -5.56
N TYR A 76 -10.62 10.30 -6.27
CA TYR A 76 -10.89 10.59 -7.67
C TYR A 76 -11.63 11.94 -7.80
N THR A 77 -11.29 12.75 -8.81
CA THR A 77 -11.93 14.07 -9.01
C THR A 77 -13.37 13.95 -9.51
N ASP A 78 -13.69 12.86 -10.19
CA ASP A 78 -15.04 12.52 -10.68
C ASP A 78 -15.99 11.98 -9.59
N GLY A 79 -15.52 11.83 -8.36
CA GLY A 79 -16.31 11.34 -7.24
C GLY A 79 -16.46 9.82 -7.19
N ALA A 80 -15.69 9.04 -7.96
CA ALA A 80 -15.72 7.58 -7.97
C ALA A 80 -15.08 6.91 -6.72
N GLY A 81 -14.94 7.65 -5.62
CA GLY A 81 -14.39 7.17 -4.35
C GLY A 81 -12.92 7.54 -4.13
N GLU A 82 -12.17 6.65 -3.49
CA GLU A 82 -10.78 6.87 -3.10
C GLU A 82 -9.96 5.58 -3.15
N ILE A 83 -8.64 5.74 -3.24
CA ILE A 83 -7.63 4.68 -3.07
C ILE A 83 -6.69 5.02 -1.92
N GLY A 84 -6.01 4.00 -1.41
CA GLY A 84 -4.91 4.18 -0.48
C GLY A 84 -3.64 3.50 -0.94
N VAL A 85 -2.49 4.07 -0.56
CA VAL A 85 -1.18 3.44 -0.73
C VAL A 85 -0.48 3.39 0.62
N ILE A 86 -0.01 2.20 1.01
CA ILE A 86 0.81 1.98 2.21
C ILE A 86 2.24 1.74 1.74
N ALA A 87 3.07 2.76 1.88
CA ALA A 87 4.47 2.75 1.48
C ALA A 87 5.35 2.11 2.56
N THR A 88 5.33 0.79 2.67
CA THR A 88 6.08 0.08 3.73
C THR A 88 7.60 0.19 3.58
N VAL A 89 8.12 0.50 2.39
CA VAL A 89 9.55 0.60 2.10
C VAL A 89 9.96 2.05 1.84
N THR A 90 9.21 2.77 1.01
CA THR A 90 9.63 4.10 0.55
C THR A 90 9.29 5.24 1.50
N GLU A 91 8.27 5.08 2.37
CA GLU A 91 7.89 6.08 3.38
C GLU A 91 7.51 5.41 4.72
N ALA A 92 8.50 5.22 5.59
CA ALA A 92 8.29 4.61 6.90
C ALA A 92 7.26 5.38 7.76
N PHE A 93 6.44 4.65 8.50
CA PHE A 93 5.38 5.19 9.37
C PHE A 93 5.50 4.72 10.83
N CYS A 94 6.68 4.24 11.24
CA CYS A 94 6.94 3.70 12.58
C CYS A 94 6.83 4.75 13.68
N GLU A 95 7.14 6.02 13.40
CA GLU A 95 7.09 7.10 14.39
C GLU A 95 5.69 7.34 14.97
N SER A 96 4.66 7.09 14.16
CA SER A 96 3.25 7.18 14.57
C SER A 96 2.62 5.82 14.87
N CYS A 97 3.41 4.75 14.99
CA CYS A 97 2.89 3.41 15.25
C CYS A 97 2.43 3.28 16.70
N ASP A 98 1.15 2.96 16.89
CA ASP A 98 0.49 2.75 18.18
C ASP A 98 0.09 1.28 18.39
N ARG A 99 0.66 0.35 17.60
CA ARG A 99 0.26 -1.05 17.58
C ARG A 99 1.09 -1.90 18.53
N ILE A 100 0.41 -2.76 19.27
CA ILE A 100 0.97 -3.86 20.04
C ILE A 100 0.42 -5.16 19.46
N ARG A 101 1.27 -6.19 19.39
CA ARG A 101 0.90 -7.53 18.94
C ARG A 101 0.99 -8.51 20.10
N LEU A 102 -0.01 -9.39 20.20
CA LEU A 102 0.05 -10.60 21.01
C LEU A 102 0.18 -11.78 20.04
N THR A 103 1.28 -12.52 20.14
CA THR A 103 1.53 -13.71 19.31
C THR A 103 0.63 -14.87 19.73
N ALA A 104 0.50 -15.87 18.85
CA ALA A 104 -0.32 -17.06 19.15
C ALA A 104 0.19 -17.86 20.36
N ASP A 105 1.47 -17.76 20.71
CA ASP A 105 2.09 -18.34 21.91
C ASP A 105 2.06 -17.40 23.14
N GLY A 106 1.36 -16.27 23.06
CA GLY A 106 1.10 -15.39 24.20
C GLY A 106 2.21 -14.38 24.51
N LYS A 107 3.09 -14.07 23.56
CA LYS A 107 4.15 -13.06 23.74
C LYS A 107 3.71 -11.70 23.24
N PHE A 108 4.11 -10.65 23.95
CA PHE A 108 3.94 -9.28 23.51
C PHE A 108 5.09 -8.85 22.60
N GLU A 109 4.74 -8.28 21.44
CA GLU A 109 5.66 -7.67 20.51
C GLU A 109 5.20 -6.23 20.21
N THR A 110 6.12 -5.29 20.15
CA THR A 110 5.85 -3.88 19.81
C THR A 110 6.17 -3.55 18.35
N VAL A 111 6.72 -4.51 17.61
CA VAL A 111 7.08 -4.41 16.19
C VAL A 111 6.45 -5.56 15.42
N SER A 112 6.17 -5.34 14.13
CA SER A 112 5.62 -6.37 13.23
C SER A 112 6.69 -7.12 12.44
N LEU A 113 7.95 -6.68 12.53
CA LEU A 113 9.11 -7.37 11.98
C LEU A 113 9.59 -8.40 13.01
N LEU A 114 9.81 -9.64 12.56
CA LEU A 114 10.50 -10.69 13.34
C LEU A 114 12.02 -10.52 13.16
#